data_AF-G2IHT7-F1
#
_entry.id   AF-G2IHT7-F1
#
_cell.length_a   1.000
_cell.length_b   1.000
_cell.length_c   1.000
_cell.angle_alpha   90.00
_cell.angle_beta   90.00
_cell.angle_gamma   90.00
#
_symmetry.space_group_name_H-M   'P 1'
#
loop_
_entity.id
_entity.type
_entity.pdbx_description
1 polymer ?
#
loop_
_entity_poly.entity_id
_entity_poly.type
_entity_poly.pdbx_seq_one_letter_code
_entity_poly.pdbx_strand_id
1 'polypeptide(L)'
;MRDTADIMRERQRAIRREIDRRGIALKAIEFDAGISNSTLLSYFPGGDAQPAVIPMSAVFRLIEGKALPLDLISMLLPVGFLLVRVPEEVDFDEIDAHCRAFVKTKAETHREDSPDRRDIAPCERDTLNGQVARLRAVVG
;
A
#
# COMPACT_ATOMS: atom_id res chain seq x y z
N MET A 1 8.93 28.90 -8.82
CA MET A 1 8.68 27.47 -9.13
C MET A 1 9.83 26.69 -8.53
N ARG A 2 9.61 25.78 -7.58
CA ARG A 2 10.71 24.95 -7.03
C ARG A 2 11.21 24.02 -8.13
N ASP A 3 12.52 23.82 -8.21
CA ASP A 3 13.12 22.84 -9.11
C ASP A 3 12.66 21.43 -8.69
N THR A 4 12.29 20.61 -9.67
CA THR A 4 11.93 19.19 -9.47
C THR A 4 13.03 18.45 -8.70
N ALA A 5 14.29 18.79 -8.95
CA ALA A 5 15.42 18.20 -8.23
C ALA A 5 15.39 18.52 -6.72
N ASP A 6 14.98 19.73 -6.33
CA ASP A 6 14.91 20.13 -4.92
C ASP A 6 13.78 19.43 -4.18
N ILE A 7 12.63 19.27 -4.85
CA ILE A 7 11.51 18.48 -4.32
C ILE A 7 11.94 17.03 -4.09
N MET A 8 12.66 16.44 -5.04
CA MET A 8 13.15 15.07 -4.91
C MET A 8 14.12 14.92 -3.74
N ARG A 9 15.07 15.86 -3.58
CA ARG A 9 16.01 15.86 -2.45
C ARG A 9 15.32 16.02 -1.11
N GLU A 10 14.28 16.85 -1.03
CA GLU A 10 13.47 17.02 0.18
C GLU A 10 12.78 15.70 0.58
N ARG A 11 12.21 14.99 -0.40
CA ARG A 11 11.62 13.66 -0.21
C ARG A 11 12.65 12.62 0.22
N GLN A 12 13.82 12.60 -0.42
CA GLN A 12 14.92 11.70 -0.05
C GLN A 12 15.39 11.92 1.40
N ARG A 13 15.46 13.17 1.88
CA ARG A 13 15.75 13.46 3.28
C ARG A 13 14.65 12.94 4.21
N ALA A 14 13.38 13.08 3.81
CA ALA A 14 12.27 12.54 4.58
C ALA A 14 12.32 11.01 4.68
N ILE A 15 12.64 10.33 3.57
CA ILE A 15 12.86 8.88 3.54
C ILE A 15 14.02 8.49 4.46
N ARG A 16 15.14 9.23 4.42
CA ARG A 16 16.26 8.96 5.32
C ARG A 16 15.87 9.03 6.80
N ARG A 17 15.11 10.06 7.19
CA ARG A 17 14.60 10.16 8.58
C ARG A 17 13.74 8.97 8.96
N GLU A 18 12.92 8.48 8.03
CA GLU A 18 12.09 7.29 8.25
C GLU A 18 12.91 6.00 8.32
N ILE A 19 13.94 5.86 7.48
CA ILE A 19 14.91 4.74 7.55
C ILE A 19 15.55 4.70 8.94
N ASP A 20 16.07 5.83 9.41
CA ASP A 20 16.70 5.93 10.73
C ASP A 20 15.68 5.67 11.86
N ARG A 21 14.48 6.28 11.79
CA ARG A 21 13.40 6.12 12.79
C ARG A 21 12.92 4.67 12.90
N ARG A 22 12.87 3.94 11.78
CA ARG A 22 12.44 2.53 11.72
C ARG A 22 13.58 1.55 11.99
N GLY A 23 14.81 2.04 12.18
CA GLY A 23 15.98 1.19 12.42
C GLY A 23 16.38 0.34 11.21
N ILE A 24 16.06 0.78 9.99
CA ILE A 24 16.39 0.06 8.76
C ILE A 24 17.88 0.30 8.46
N ALA A 25 18.70 -0.74 8.58
CA ALA A 25 20.12 -0.64 8.31
C ALA A 25 20.39 -0.47 6.80
N LEU A 26 21.18 0.56 6.41
CA LEU A 26 21.55 0.75 4.99
C LEU A 26 22.30 -0.45 4.39
N LYS A 27 23.01 -1.23 5.22
CA LYS A 27 23.64 -2.49 4.79
C LYS A 27 22.63 -3.57 4.41
N ALA A 28 21.46 -3.60 5.03
CA ALA A 28 20.38 -4.51 4.63
C ALA A 28 19.83 -4.08 3.25
N ILE A 29 19.64 -2.77 3.06
CA ILE A 29 19.22 -2.21 1.77
C ILE A 29 20.26 -2.53 0.68
N GLU A 30 21.56 -2.42 0.98
CA GLU A 30 22.64 -2.79 0.05
C GLU A 30 22.54 -4.25 -0.38
N PHE A 31 22.36 -5.16 0.58
CA PHE A 31 22.24 -6.58 0.33
C PHE A 31 21.02 -6.91 -0.56
N ASP A 32 19.86 -6.35 -0.22
CA ASP A 32 18.59 -6.63 -0.92
C ASP A 32 18.51 -5.97 -2.31
N ALA A 33 19.00 -4.73 -2.45
CA ALA A 33 18.89 -3.97 -3.70
C ALA A 33 20.10 -4.15 -4.64
N GLY A 34 21.21 -4.72 -4.17
CA GLY A 34 22.47 -4.76 -4.93
C GLY A 34 23.01 -3.37 -5.28
N ILE A 35 22.79 -2.39 -4.41
CA ILE A 35 23.30 -1.01 -4.53
C ILE A 35 24.34 -0.81 -3.43
N SER A 36 25.57 -0.41 -3.81
CA SER A 36 26.63 -0.22 -2.81
C SER A 36 26.22 0.77 -1.71
N ASN A 37 26.68 0.53 -0.49
CA ASN A 37 26.39 1.42 0.64
C ASN A 37 26.86 2.86 0.39
N SER A 38 27.97 3.06 -0.33
CA SER A 38 28.45 4.40 -0.73
C SER A 38 27.44 5.12 -1.62
N THR A 39 26.82 4.41 -2.56
CA THR A 39 25.79 4.95 -3.45
C THR A 39 24.50 5.22 -2.68
N LEU A 40 24.08 4.32 -1.79
CA LEU A 40 22.92 4.53 -0.91
C LEU A 40 23.10 5.75 -0.01
N LEU A 41 24.29 5.95 0.55
CA LEU A 41 24.62 7.14 1.35
C LEU A 41 24.58 8.44 0.53
N SER A 42 24.84 8.38 -0.79
CA SER A 42 24.65 9.54 -1.66
C SER A 42 23.16 9.88 -1.87
N TYR A 43 22.28 8.87 -1.92
CA TYR A 43 20.84 9.06 -2.11
C TYR A 43 20.12 9.40 -0.80
N PHE A 44 20.58 8.85 0.31
CA PHE A 44 19.99 9.01 1.64
C PHE A 44 21.08 9.40 2.65
N PRO A 45 21.72 10.57 2.49
CA PRO A 45 22.78 11.01 3.41
C PRO A 45 22.22 11.33 4.79
N GLY A 46 23.01 11.07 5.83
CA GLY A 46 22.71 11.51 7.20
C GLY A 46 23.10 12.97 7.43
N GLY A 47 22.49 13.62 8.42
CA GLY A 47 22.78 15.01 8.78
C GLY A 47 22.36 16.01 7.69
N ASP A 48 23.19 17.03 7.48
CA ASP A 48 22.88 18.17 6.60
C ASP A 48 23.33 17.99 5.15
N ALA A 49 23.96 16.86 4.82
CA ALA A 49 24.44 16.59 3.47
C ALA A 49 23.28 16.57 2.44
N GLN A 50 23.54 17.12 1.26
CA GLN A 50 22.54 17.21 0.20
C GLN A 50 22.46 15.87 -0.56
N PRO A 51 21.27 15.27 -0.70
CA PRO A 51 21.11 14.06 -1.48
C PRO A 51 21.45 14.26 -2.96
N ALA A 52 22.14 13.29 -3.55
CA ALA A 52 22.16 13.10 -4.98
C ALA A 52 20.75 12.64 -5.43
N VAL A 53 20.28 13.15 -6.56
CA VAL A 53 18.97 12.75 -7.11
C VAL A 53 19.02 11.27 -7.47
N ILE A 54 18.16 10.47 -6.85
CA ILE A 54 18.10 9.04 -7.12
C ILE A 54 17.61 8.79 -8.56
N PRO A 55 18.35 8.01 -9.38
CA PRO A 55 17.88 7.64 -10.71
C PRO A 55 16.76 6.60 -10.62
N MET A 56 15.85 6.59 -11.59
CA MET A 56 14.75 5.61 -11.62
C MET A 56 15.22 4.16 -11.62
N SER A 57 16.37 3.86 -12.21
CA SER A 57 16.96 2.51 -12.17
C SER A 57 17.29 2.04 -10.74
N ALA A 58 17.70 2.94 -9.85
CA ALA A 58 17.92 2.62 -8.44
C ALA A 58 16.58 2.42 -7.72
N VAL A 59 15.55 3.18 -8.07
CA VAL A 59 14.18 2.98 -7.53
C VAL A 59 13.67 1.59 -7.89
N PHE A 60 13.82 1.14 -9.14
CA PHE A 60 13.43 -0.21 -9.54
C PHE A 60 14.14 -1.30 -8.73
N ARG A 61 15.46 -1.17 -8.54
CA ARG A 61 16.22 -2.11 -7.70
C ARG A 61 15.73 -2.18 -6.26
N LEU A 62 15.37 -1.03 -5.67
CA LEU A 62 14.81 -0.98 -4.32
C LEU A 62 13.44 -1.69 -4.23
N ILE A 63 12.62 -1.58 -5.28
CA ILE A 63 11.31 -2.24 -5.38
C ILE A 63 11.48 -3.75 -5.60
N GLU A 64 12.24 -4.16 -6.61
CA GLU A 64 12.46 -5.57 -6.98
C GLU A 64 13.13 -6.35 -5.84
N GLY A 65 14.15 -5.76 -5.22
CA GLY A 65 14.84 -6.34 -4.07
C GLY A 65 14.02 -6.33 -2.79
N LYS A 66 12.84 -5.67 -2.77
CA LYS A 66 12.05 -5.42 -1.54
C LYS A 66 12.89 -4.76 -0.42
N ALA A 67 13.90 -3.99 -0.82
CA ALA A 67 14.92 -3.44 0.07
C ALA A 67 14.42 -2.28 0.94
N LEU A 68 13.32 -1.65 0.52
CA LEU A 68 12.61 -0.64 1.30
C LEU A 68 11.10 -0.92 1.29
N PRO A 69 10.41 -0.61 2.40
CA PRO A 69 8.95 -0.58 2.43
C PRO A 69 8.36 0.30 1.31
N LEU A 70 7.32 -0.19 0.63
CA LEU A 70 6.70 0.50 -0.51
C LEU A 70 6.14 1.88 -0.13
N ASP A 71 5.72 2.08 1.12
CA ASP A 71 5.27 3.38 1.62
C ASP A 71 6.41 4.41 1.63
N LEU A 72 7.65 4.01 1.94
CA LEU A 72 8.82 4.88 1.86
C LEU A 72 9.21 5.19 0.41
N ILE A 73 9.15 4.20 -0.48
CA ILE A 73 9.43 4.42 -1.90
C ILE A 73 8.35 5.34 -2.52
N SER A 74 7.09 5.20 -2.08
CA SER A 74 5.98 6.07 -2.51
C SER A 74 6.20 7.54 -2.17
N MET A 75 7.01 7.86 -1.15
CA MET A 75 7.35 9.26 -0.83
C MET A 75 8.13 9.96 -1.94
N LEU A 76 8.75 9.22 -2.87
CA LEU A 76 9.42 9.80 -4.05
C LEU A 76 8.40 10.28 -5.09
N LEU A 77 7.18 9.74 -5.08
CA LEU A 77 6.15 10.03 -6.06
C LEU A 77 5.42 11.36 -5.80
N PRO A 78 4.76 11.96 -6.81
CA PRO A 78 3.91 13.12 -6.61
C PRO A 78 2.82 12.87 -5.56
N VAL A 79 2.34 13.95 -4.94
CA VAL A 79 1.24 13.87 -3.96
C VAL A 79 0.02 13.21 -4.61
N GLY A 80 -0.59 12.25 -3.91
CA GLY A 80 -1.74 11.47 -4.39
C GLY A 80 -1.37 10.18 -5.12
N PHE A 81 -0.08 9.89 -5.33
CA PHE A 81 0.38 8.64 -5.93
C PHE A 81 0.96 7.72 -4.86
N LEU A 82 0.68 6.42 -4.98
CA LEU A 82 1.16 5.38 -4.08
C LEU A 82 1.57 4.16 -4.89
N LEU A 83 2.64 3.50 -4.46
CA LEU A 83 3.00 2.17 -4.92
C LEU A 83 2.27 1.15 -4.05
N VAL A 84 1.44 0.34 -4.69
CA VAL A 84 0.76 -0.79 -4.05
C VAL A 84 1.12 -2.06 -4.80
N ARG A 85 1.34 -3.15 -4.06
CA ARG A 85 1.46 -4.46 -4.69
C ARG A 85 0.08 -4.85 -5.20
N VAL A 86 0.00 -5.21 -6.47
CA VAL A 86 -1.22 -5.82 -7.01
C VAL A 86 -1.37 -7.18 -6.33
N PRO A 87 -2.49 -7.45 -5.64
CA PRO A 87 -2.71 -8.77 -5.06
C PRO A 87 -2.99 -9.75 -6.21
N GLU A 88 -2.02 -10.63 -6.49
CA GLU A 88 -2.10 -11.62 -7.57
C GLU A 88 -3.08 -12.76 -7.26
N GLU A 89 -3.46 -12.91 -5.98
CA GLU A 89 -4.29 -14.02 -5.47
C GLU A 89 -5.72 -13.59 -5.15
N VAL A 90 -6.10 -12.35 -5.49
CA VAL A 90 -7.45 -11.85 -5.27
C VAL A 90 -8.26 -12.05 -6.53
N ASP A 91 -9.23 -12.96 -6.46
CA ASP A 91 -10.27 -13.09 -7.48
C ASP A 91 -11.24 -11.90 -7.34
N PHE A 92 -11.01 -10.87 -8.16
CA PHE A 92 -11.86 -9.68 -8.18
C PHE A 92 -13.27 -9.96 -8.72
N ASP A 93 -13.44 -11.01 -9.51
CA ASP A 93 -14.76 -11.43 -10.00
C ASP A 93 -15.56 -12.08 -8.86
N GLU A 94 -14.92 -12.89 -8.01
CA GLU A 94 -15.51 -13.44 -6.79
C GLU A 94 -15.91 -12.33 -5.81
N ILE A 95 -15.06 -11.30 -5.63
CA ILE A 95 -15.39 -10.12 -4.81
C ILE A 95 -16.61 -9.37 -5.36
N ASP A 96 -16.67 -9.11 -6.68
CA ASP A 96 -17.82 -8.44 -7.30
C ASP A 96 -19.10 -9.26 -7.13
N ALA A 97 -19.03 -10.58 -7.34
CA ALA A 97 -20.16 -11.48 -7.16
C ALA A 97 -20.70 -11.45 -5.73
N HIS A 98 -19.84 -11.50 -4.71
CA HIS A 98 -20.23 -11.39 -3.31
C HIS A 98 -20.83 -10.02 -2.96
N CYS A 99 -20.24 -8.93 -3.47
CA CYS A 99 -20.78 -7.59 -3.27
C CYS A 99 -22.20 -7.45 -3.84
N ARG A 100 -22.42 -7.94 -5.08
CA ARG A 100 -23.74 -7.91 -5.72
C ARG A 100 -24.76 -8.77 -4.99
N ALA A 101 -24.37 -9.96 -4.54
CA ALA A 101 -25.24 -10.85 -3.77
C ALA A 101 -25.70 -10.19 -2.47
N PHE A 102 -24.77 -9.59 -1.73
CA PHE A 102 -25.08 -8.87 -0.48
C PHE A 102 -26.03 -7.70 -0.70
N VAL A 103 -25.78 -6.85 -1.71
CA VAL A 103 -26.66 -5.71 -2.02
C VAL A 103 -28.05 -6.17 -2.41
N LYS A 104 -28.14 -7.23 -3.22
CA LYS A 104 -29.42 -7.83 -3.61
C LYS A 104 -30.18 -8.32 -2.38
N THR A 105 -29.58 -9.17 -1.55
CA THR A 105 -30.24 -9.70 -0.35
C THR A 105 -30.64 -8.60 0.61
N LYS A 106 -29.79 -7.58 0.82
CA LYS A 106 -30.16 -6.42 1.64
C LYS A 106 -31.38 -5.67 1.10
N ALA A 107 -31.48 -5.49 -0.23
CA ALA A 107 -32.65 -4.86 -0.83
C ALA A 107 -33.92 -5.71 -0.64
N GLU A 108 -33.79 -7.04 -0.62
CA GLU A 108 -34.90 -7.96 -0.38
C GLU A 108 -35.37 -7.98 1.08
N THR A 109 -34.49 -7.68 2.04
CA THR A 109 -34.83 -7.61 3.48
C THR A 109 -35.62 -6.36 3.89
N HIS A 110 -35.85 -5.42 2.97
CA HIS A 110 -36.60 -4.18 3.24
C HIS A 110 -38.01 -4.18 2.61
N ARG A 111 -38.57 -5.36 2.30
CA ARG A 111 -39.90 -5.49 1.69
C ARG A 111 -41.00 -5.43 2.76
N GLU A 112 -42.22 -5.03 2.36
CA GLU A 112 -43.36 -4.92 3.28
C GLU A 112 -43.76 -6.25 3.94
N ASP A 113 -43.42 -7.37 3.29
CA ASP A 113 -43.63 -8.74 3.76
C ASP A 113 -42.46 -9.28 4.61
N SER A 114 -41.40 -8.50 4.82
CA SER A 114 -40.32 -8.85 5.75
C SER A 114 -40.83 -8.87 7.20
N PRO A 115 -40.33 -9.78 8.07
CA PRO A 115 -40.77 -9.90 9.46
C PRO A 115 -40.69 -8.60 10.25
N ASP A 116 -39.66 -7.77 10.01
CA ASP A 116 -39.47 -6.45 10.63
C ASP A 116 -39.69 -5.30 9.62
N ARG A 117 -40.28 -5.61 8.47
CA ARG A 117 -40.63 -4.69 7.37
C ARG A 117 -39.46 -3.88 6.84
N ARG A 118 -39.19 -2.74 7.50
CA ARG A 118 -38.13 -1.79 7.10
C ARG A 118 -36.82 -2.10 7.82
N ASP A 119 -36.89 -2.71 9.00
CA ASP A 119 -35.71 -3.09 9.77
C ASP A 119 -35.30 -4.53 9.44
N ILE A 120 -34.01 -4.85 9.66
CA ILE A 120 -33.45 -6.17 9.36
C ILE A 120 -33.74 -7.11 10.53
N ALA A 121 -34.62 -8.09 10.27
CA ALA A 121 -34.98 -9.12 11.23
C ALA A 121 -33.80 -10.03 11.59
N PRO A 122 -33.82 -10.73 12.73
CA PRO A 122 -32.73 -11.61 13.14
C PRO A 122 -32.36 -12.68 12.09
N CYS A 123 -33.34 -13.31 11.44
CA CYS A 123 -33.11 -14.31 10.39
C CYS A 123 -32.47 -13.72 9.11
N GLU A 124 -32.81 -12.48 8.78
CA GLU A 124 -32.24 -11.73 7.65
C GLU A 124 -30.81 -11.30 7.93
N ARG A 125 -30.53 -10.93 9.18
CA ARG A 125 -29.18 -10.60 9.65
C ARG A 125 -28.25 -11.82 9.57
N ASP A 126 -28.73 -13.00 9.94
CA ASP A 126 -27.94 -14.23 9.84
C ASP A 126 -27.62 -14.57 8.38
N THR A 127 -28.58 -14.36 7.47
CA THR A 127 -28.39 -14.54 6.03
C THR A 127 -27.36 -13.55 5.47
N LEU A 128 -27.47 -12.27 5.83
CA LEU A 128 -26.52 -11.23 5.42
C LEU A 128 -25.12 -11.50 5.98
N ASN A 129 -25.01 -11.93 7.24
CA ASN A 129 -23.74 -12.29 7.87
C ASN A 129 -23.08 -13.49 7.17
N GLY A 130 -23.87 -14.45 6.67
CA GLY A 130 -23.37 -15.58 5.87
C GLY A 130 -22.86 -15.16 4.48
N GLN A 131 -23.27 -14.00 3.98
CA GLN A 131 -22.83 -13.45 2.69
C GLN A 131 -21.66 -12.46 2.82
N VAL A 132 -21.31 -12.04 4.04
CA VAL A 132 -20.08 -11.28 4.27
C VAL A 132 -18.90 -12.20 3.97
N ALA A 133 -18.34 -12.06 2.77
CA ALA A 133 -17.08 -12.69 2.43
C ALA A 133 -16.03 -12.21 3.43
N ARG A 134 -15.52 -13.12 4.27
CA ARG A 134 -14.34 -12.84 5.08
C ARG A 134 -13.17 -12.75 4.10
N LEU A 135 -12.80 -11.52 3.71
CA LEU A 135 -11.57 -11.26 2.99
C LEU A 135 -10.42 -11.88 3.78
N ARG A 136 -9.97 -13.07 3.35
CA ARG A 136 -8.79 -13.72 3.90
C ARG A 136 -7.63 -13.27 3.05
N ALA A 137 -6.72 -12.52 3.64
CA ALA A 137 -5.37 -12.43 3.10
C ALA A 137 -4.79 -13.84 3.10
N VAL A 138 -4.51 -14.39 1.92
CA VAL A 138 -3.74 -15.63 1.81
C VAL A 138 -2.28 -15.21 1.96
N VAL A 139 -1.60 -15.76 2.96
CA VAL A 139 -0.17 -15.49 3.19
C VAL A 139 0.59 -16.47 2.30
N GLY A 140 1.13 -15.97 1.18
CA GLY A 140 2.15 -16.65 0.39
C GLY A 140 3.53 -16.57 1.03
#